data_AF-A0A3F2RC63-F1
#
_entry.id   AF-A0A3F2RC63-F1
#
_cell.length_a   1.000
_cell.length_b   1.000
_cell.length_c   1.000
_cell.angle_alpha   90.00
_cell.angle_beta   90.00
_cell.angle_gamma   90.00
#
_symmetry.space_group_name_H-M   'P 1'
#
loop_
_entity.id
_entity.type
_entity.pdbx_description
1 polymer ?
#
loop_
_entity_poly.entity_id
_entity_poly.type
_entity_poly.pdbx_seq_one_letter_code
_entity_poly.pdbx_strand_id
1 'polypeptide(L)'
;MVARAAAKKGSVWLSDPSTYPLLAAISVAAVLCVSTGVRHLTSSPDVKFNREVRKHPEMALKDRSDWRSHRSYISKLHTNAVNAYHDK
;
A
#
# COMPACT_ATOMS: atom_id res chain seq x y z
N MET A 1 -39.97 3.34 35.78
CA MET A 1 -39.37 2.70 34.59
C MET A 1 -38.23 3.57 34.09
N VAL A 2 -36.97 3.19 34.38
CA VAL A 2 -35.79 3.88 33.83
C VAL A 2 -35.61 3.36 32.41
N ALA A 3 -36.01 4.14 31.42
CA ALA A 3 -35.70 3.85 30.03
C ALA A 3 -34.18 3.98 29.86
N ARG A 4 -33.46 2.86 29.92
CA ARG A 4 -32.13 2.77 29.30
C ARG A 4 -32.35 2.82 27.80
N ALA A 5 -32.49 4.02 27.26
CA ALA A 5 -32.36 4.25 25.83
C ALA A 5 -31.00 3.66 25.45
N ALA A 6 -31.02 2.62 24.62
CA ALA A 6 -29.82 2.06 24.04
C ALA A 6 -29.05 3.21 23.37
N ALA A 7 -27.99 3.68 24.03
CA ALA A 7 -27.18 4.76 23.51
C ALA A 7 -26.73 4.37 22.11
N LYS A 8 -27.14 5.16 21.10
CA LYS A 8 -26.75 4.96 19.71
C LYS A 8 -25.23 5.01 19.62
N LYS A 9 -24.57 3.85 19.61
CA LYS A 9 -23.10 3.73 19.70
C LYS A 9 -22.34 4.44 18.58
N GLY A 10 -22.99 4.80 17.47
CA GLY A 10 -22.40 5.58 16.38
C GLY A 10 -22.50 7.11 16.53
N SER A 11 -23.36 7.62 17.42
CA SER A 11 -23.67 9.05 17.49
C SER A 11 -22.62 9.87 18.23
N VAL A 12 -21.86 9.26 19.15
CA VAL A 12 -20.98 9.99 20.08
C VAL A 12 -19.80 10.64 19.35
N TRP A 13 -19.26 9.96 18.32
CA TRP A 13 -18.14 10.48 17.53
C TRP A 13 -18.53 11.64 16.60
N LEU A 14 -19.79 11.68 16.17
CA LEU A 14 -20.30 12.70 15.25
C LEU A 14 -21.06 13.82 15.98
N SER A 15 -21.28 13.70 17.29
CA SER A 15 -21.96 14.73 18.08
C SER A 15 -21.02 15.82 18.58
N ASP A 16 -19.72 15.55 18.72
CA ASP A 16 -18.76 16.53 19.22
C ASP A 16 -17.91 17.14 18.08
N PRO A 17 -18.00 18.48 17.85
CA PRO A 17 -17.20 19.20 16.87
C PRO A 17 -15.68 18.99 17.00
N SER A 18 -15.18 18.72 18.21
CA SER A 18 -13.75 18.50 18.44
C SER A 18 -13.22 17.21 17.79
N THR A 19 -14.12 16.30 17.43
CA THR A 19 -13.79 14.97 16.87
C THR A 19 -13.56 15.01 15.36
N TYR A 20 -14.12 15.98 14.62
CA TYR A 20 -13.94 16.10 13.17
C TYR A 20 -12.48 16.21 12.69
N PRO A 21 -11.57 17.00 13.32
CA PRO A 21 -10.18 17.01 12.90
C PRO A 21 -9.48 15.65 13.10
N LEU A 22 -9.83 14.89 14.14
CA LEU A 22 -9.32 13.52 14.34
C LEU A 22 -9.82 12.58 13.24
N LEU A 23 -11.11 12.63 12.91
CA LEU A 23 -11.69 11.84 11.83
C LEU A 23 -11.09 12.19 10.46
N ALA A 24 -10.77 13.46 10.22
CA ALA A 24 -10.06 13.90 9.02
C ALA A 24 -8.65 13.31 8.94
N ALA A 25 -7.89 13.34 10.04
CA ALA A 25 -6.55 12.74 10.06
C ALA A 25 -6.59 11.22 9.82
N ILE A 26 -7.53 10.52 10.46
CA ILE A 26 -7.73 9.08 10.28
C ILE A 26 -8.12 8.75 8.83
N SER A 27 -9.03 9.53 8.23
CA SER A 27 -9.47 9.29 6.86
C SER A 27 -8.35 9.51 5.85
N VAL A 28 -7.54 10.57 6.01
CA VAL A 28 -6.36 10.81 5.17
C VAL A 28 -5.36 9.65 5.31
N ALA A 29 -5.05 9.23 6.54
CA ALA A 29 -4.15 8.11 6.77
C ALA A 29 -4.67 6.80 6.15
N ALA A 30 -5.97 6.52 6.27
CA ALA A 30 -6.59 5.34 5.68
C ALA A 30 -6.52 5.38 4.15
N VAL A 31 -6.82 6.52 3.52
CA VAL A 31 -6.73 6.68 2.06
C VAL A 31 -5.28 6.51 1.58
N LEU A 32 -4.31 7.08 2.30
CA LEU A 32 -2.89 6.90 1.96
C LEU A 32 -2.45 5.44 2.10
N CYS A 33 -2.85 4.75 3.16
CA CYS A 33 -2.54 3.34 3.36
C CYS A 33 -3.14 2.47 2.26
N VAL A 34 -4.43 2.64 1.96
CA VAL A 34 -5.11 1.84 0.93
C VAL A 34 -4.55 2.16 -0.45
N SER A 35 -4.35 3.43 -0.80
CA SER A 35 -3.83 3.81 -2.11
C SER A 35 -2.41 3.29 -2.35
N THR A 36 -1.54 3.36 -1.34
CA THR A 36 -0.18 2.79 -1.43
C THR A 36 -0.22 1.27 -1.52
N GLY A 37 -1.07 0.61 -0.72
CA GLY A 37 -1.27 -0.83 -0.79
C GLY A 37 -1.76 -1.30 -2.17
N VAL A 38 -2.80 -0.65 -2.71
CA VAL A 38 -3.33 -0.96 -4.05
C VAL A 38 -2.26 -0.71 -5.12
N ARG A 39 -1.54 0.42 -5.07
CA ARG A 39 -0.45 0.71 -6.01
C ARG A 39 0.63 -0.36 -5.95
N HIS A 40 1.02 -0.79 -4.75
CA HIS A 40 2.01 -1.85 -4.59
C HIS A 40 1.51 -3.18 -5.15
N LEU A 41 0.26 -3.57 -4.86
CA LEU A 41 -0.29 -4.82 -5.39
C LEU A 41 -0.43 -4.81 -6.91
N THR A 42 -0.83 -3.70 -7.52
CA THR A 42 -1.07 -3.65 -8.97
C THR A 42 0.19 -3.41 -9.80
N SER A 43 1.20 -2.73 -9.24
CA SER A 43 2.41 -2.37 -9.99
C SER A 43 3.60 -3.29 -9.70
N SER A 44 3.54 -4.12 -8.65
CA SER A 44 4.66 -5.02 -8.34
C SER A 44 4.67 -6.22 -9.29
N PRO A 45 5.83 -6.57 -9.87
CA PRO A 45 5.96 -7.68 -10.82
C PRO A 45 5.73 -9.05 -10.17
N ASP A 46 5.83 -9.12 -8.84
CA ASP A 46 5.61 -10.35 -8.07
C ASP A 46 4.12 -10.67 -7.89
N VAL A 47 3.23 -9.68 -8.02
CA VAL A 47 1.79 -9.85 -7.84
C VAL A 47 1.12 -9.91 -9.21
N LYS A 48 0.76 -11.12 -9.64
CA LYS A 48 0.11 -11.36 -10.93
C LYS A 48 -1.39 -11.57 -10.74
N PHE A 49 -2.21 -10.65 -11.23
CA PHE A 49 -3.68 -10.79 -11.22
C PHE A 49 -4.23 -11.58 -12.42
N ASN A 50 -3.62 -11.42 -13.60
CA ASN A 50 -4.03 -12.14 -14.80
C ASN A 50 -3.48 -13.58 -14.80
N ARG A 51 -4.35 -14.58 -15.04
CA ARG A 51 -3.97 -15.99 -15.09
C ARG A 51 -3.00 -16.32 -16.22
N GLU A 52 -3.14 -15.68 -17.38
CA GLU A 52 -2.28 -16.01 -18.53
C GLU A 52 -0.83 -15.56 -18.29
N VAL A 53 -0.63 -14.39 -17.69
CA VAL A 53 0.71 -13.88 -17.30
C VAL A 53 1.39 -14.75 -16.23
N ARG A 54 0.62 -15.54 -15.46
CA ARG A 54 1.19 -16.51 -14.50
C ARG A 54 1.82 -17.71 -15.19
N LYS A 55 1.28 -18.14 -16.32
CA LYS A 55 1.74 -19.33 -17.06
C LYS A 55 3.00 -19.05 -17.90
N HIS A 56 3.25 -17.78 -18.20
CA HIS A 56 4.32 -17.32 -19.09
C HIS A 56 5.44 -16.63 -18.28
N PRO A 57 6.51 -17.35 -17.89
CA PRO A 57 7.59 -16.78 -17.07
C PRO A 57 8.38 -15.68 -17.78
N GLU A 58 8.50 -15.71 -19.10
CA GLU A 58 9.23 -14.75 -19.94
C GLU A 58 8.63 -13.34 -19.87
N MET A 59 7.30 -13.23 -19.89
CA MET A 59 6.61 -11.94 -19.76
C MET A 59 6.83 -11.32 -18.37
N ALA A 60 7.02 -12.15 -17.35
CA ALA A 60 7.25 -11.72 -15.98
C ALA A 60 8.66 -11.18 -15.74
N LEU A 61 9.65 -11.69 -16.48
CA LEU A 61 11.03 -11.19 -16.40
C LEU A 61 11.14 -9.77 -16.97
N LYS A 62 10.42 -9.49 -18.07
CA LYS A 62 10.35 -8.16 -18.69
C LYS A 62 9.67 -7.13 -17.79
N ASP A 63 8.51 -7.48 -17.20
CA ASP A 63 7.85 -6.60 -16.21
C ASP A 63 8.77 -6.28 -15.02
N ARG A 64 9.57 -7.26 -14.60
CA ARG A 64 10.51 -7.08 -13.49
C ARG A 64 11.68 -6.17 -13.83
N SER A 65 12.24 -6.27 -15.04
CA SER A 65 13.31 -5.36 -15.49
C SER A 65 12.81 -3.94 -15.58
N ASP A 66 11.62 -3.73 -16.15
CA ASP A 66 11.04 -2.40 -16.33
C ASP A 66 10.65 -1.78 -14.99
N TRP A 67 10.11 -2.57 -14.06
CA TRP A 67 9.86 -2.14 -12.68
C TRP A 67 11.15 -1.78 -11.92
N ARG A 68 12.24 -2.52 -12.12
CA ARG A 68 13.53 -2.25 -11.46
C ARG A 68 14.33 -1.12 -12.13
N SER A 69 14.12 -0.85 -13.41
CA SER A 69 14.91 0.14 -14.17
C SER A 69 14.95 1.50 -13.47
N HIS A 70 13.79 2.01 -13.05
CA HIS A 70 13.61 3.28 -12.35
C HIS A 70 14.07 3.26 -10.88
N ARG A 71 14.27 2.08 -10.29
CA ARG A 71 14.68 1.90 -8.88
C ARG A 71 16.15 1.56 -8.71
N SER A 72 16.81 1.17 -9.81
CA SER A 72 18.20 0.76 -9.83
C SER A 72 19.14 1.84 -9.30
N TYR A 73 18.90 3.10 -9.66
CA TYR A 73 19.66 4.25 -9.18
C TYR A 73 19.58 4.39 -7.65
N ILE A 74 18.36 4.40 -7.11
CA ILE A 74 18.13 4.54 -5.66
C ILE A 74 18.74 3.37 -4.90
N SER A 75 18.62 2.14 -5.43
CA SER A 75 19.19 0.95 -4.79
C SER A 75 20.72 0.90 -4.78
N LYS A 76 21.38 1.76 -5.58
CA LYS A 76 22.84 1.85 -5.68
C LYS A 76 23.43 3.01 -4.87
N LEU A 77 22.61 3.85 -4.23
CA LEU A 77 23.08 5.00 -3.44
C LEU A 77 23.92 4.59 -2.22
N HIS A 78 23.77 3.35 -1.75
CA HIS A 78 24.59 2.80 -0.70
C HIS A 78 25.06 1.40 -1.08
N THR A 79 26.26 1.03 -0.67
CA THR A 79 26.77 -0.33 -0.83
C THR A 79 25.90 -1.28 0.00
N ASN A 80 25.22 -2.21 -0.65
CA ASN A 80 24.57 -3.33 0.03
C ASN A 80 25.27 -4.62 -0.37
N ALA A 81 25.08 -5.67 0.45
CA ALA A 81 25.63 -6.99 0.15
C ALA A 81 25.22 -7.47 -1.25
N VAL A 82 23.99 -7.17 -1.69
CA VAL A 82 23.46 -7.59 -2.99
C VAL A 82 24.19 -6.95 -4.19
N ASN A 83 24.59 -5.69 -4.10
CA ASN A 83 25.32 -4.96 -5.14
C ASN A 83 26.80 -5.36 -5.14
N ALA A 84 27.39 -5.58 -3.96
CA ALA A 84 28.80 -5.93 -3.79
C ALA A 84 29.22 -7.26 -4.45
N TYR A 85 28.28 -8.20 -4.64
CA TYR A 85 28.52 -9.48 -5.32
C TYR A 85 28.25 -9.45 -6.82
N HIS A 86 27.60 -8.40 -7.33
CA HIS A 86 27.17 -8.35 -8.73
C HIS A 86 28.23 -7.75 -9.68
N ASP A 87 29.24 -7.07 -9.12
CA ASP A 87 30.35 -6.42 -9.82
C ASP A 87 31.66 -7.24 -9.79
N LYS A 88 31.58 -8.55 -9.48
CA LYS A 88 32.70 -9.51 -9.57
C LYS A 88 32.45 -10.50 -10.69
#